data_AF-A0A8X6NIK2-F1
#
_entry.id   AF-A0A8X6NIK2-F1
#
_cell.length_a   1.000
_cell.length_b   1.000
_cell.length_c   1.000
_cell.angle_alpha   90.00
_cell.angle_beta   90.00
_cell.angle_gamma   90.00
#
_symmetry.space_group_name_H-M   'P 1'
#
loop_
_entity.id
_entity.type
_entity.pdbx_description
1 polymer ?
#
loop_
_entity_poly.entity_id
_entity_poly.type
_entity_poly.pdbx_seq_one_letter_code
_entity_poly.pdbx_strand_id
1 'polypeptide(L)'
;MQLVLFLVILHVSVDRSTAVTDETGDLNPRENIDESAVNAFVTAFTEAVRSSNILTQLFDWREEPEKEIAQAINRKVKYFLSAWGADNAEDIAASLTQYIPQNFSAHPLDTPVRANGYSMANYLVSEGILNTRNAPTLAKVYAKSFEHFACKTDIKIDAARDGFANFATSLTPLSLERGLKLAQKYEEAWRLVTS
;
A
#
# COMPACT_ATOMS: atom_id res chain seq x y z
N MET A 1 13.19 16.21 20.26
CA MET A 1 12.10 17.14 19.87
C MET A 1 11.72 16.75 18.45
N GLN A 2 10.64 16.09 18.06
CA GLN A 2 9.30 15.69 18.56
C GLN A 2 9.03 14.30 17.90
N LEU A 3 8.46 13.23 18.46
CA LEU A 3 7.35 13.01 19.39
C LEU A 3 5.97 13.51 18.89
N VAL A 4 5.66 13.35 17.60
CA VAL A 4 4.29 13.45 17.05
C VAL A 4 4.19 12.60 15.76
N LEU A 5 3.75 11.32 15.84
CA LEU A 5 2.88 10.64 14.85
C LEU A 5 2.64 9.13 15.07
N PHE A 6 3.22 8.48 16.08
CA PHE A 6 3.10 7.01 16.25
C PHE A 6 2.00 6.53 17.23
N LEU A 7 1.10 7.42 17.68
CA LEU A 7 0.14 7.12 18.76
C LEU A 7 -1.34 7.41 18.41
N VAL A 8 -1.78 7.15 17.18
CA VAL A 8 -3.22 7.26 16.82
C VAL A 8 -3.94 5.91 16.76
N ILE A 9 -3.30 4.79 17.10
CA ILE A 9 -4.00 3.48 17.18
C ILE A 9 -3.64 2.74 18.48
N LEU A 10 -3.81 3.41 19.61
CA LEU A 10 -3.88 2.79 20.93
C LEU A 10 -5.01 3.47 21.71
N HIS A 11 -6.24 3.00 21.48
CA HIS A 11 -7.39 2.96 22.41
C HIS A 11 -8.70 2.90 21.61
N VAL A 12 -9.10 1.69 21.22
CA VAL A 12 -10.51 1.32 21.20
C VAL A 12 -10.62 0.00 21.93
N SER A 13 -11.14 0.07 23.15
CA SER A 13 -11.56 -1.10 23.93
C SER A 13 -12.52 -1.93 23.09
N VAL A 14 -12.17 -3.20 22.84
CA VAL A 14 -13.13 -4.18 22.33
C VAL A 14 -13.89 -4.73 23.54
N ASP A 15 -15.09 -4.20 23.73
CA ASP A 15 -16.13 -4.93 24.46
C ASP A 15 -16.48 -6.19 23.66
N ARG A 16 -16.43 -7.33 24.35
CA ARG A 16 -16.90 -8.61 23.83
C ARG A 16 -18.41 -8.54 23.60
N SER A 17 -18.87 -8.88 22.41
CA SER A 17 -20.14 -9.58 22.26
C SER A 17 -20.12 -10.52 21.06
N THR A 18 -20.65 -11.71 21.34
CA THR A 18 -20.67 -12.95 20.56
C THR A 18 -21.71 -13.00 19.45
N ALA A 19 -21.42 -13.83 18.44
CA ALA A 19 -22.34 -14.55 17.54
C ALA A 19 -23.14 -13.67 16.55
N VAL A 20 -23.39 -14.06 15.30
CA VAL A 20 -24.04 -15.30 14.84
C VAL A 20 -23.64 -15.58 13.39
N THR A 21 -23.30 -16.84 13.09
CA THR A 21 -23.32 -17.44 11.75
C THR A 21 -24.75 -17.61 11.28
N ASP A 22 -25.06 -17.21 10.04
CA ASP A 22 -26.15 -17.85 9.32
C ASP A 22 -25.73 -18.15 7.88
N GLU A 23 -26.15 -19.32 7.45
CA GLU A 23 -25.78 -20.02 6.24
C GLU A 23 -26.61 -19.53 5.03
N THR A 24 -26.19 -19.98 3.86
CA THR A 24 -26.89 -19.97 2.56
C THR A 24 -26.77 -18.69 1.71
N GLY A 25 -26.17 -18.87 0.52
CA GLY A 25 -26.31 -17.93 -0.58
C GLY A 25 -25.00 -17.61 -1.29
N ASP A 26 -24.49 -18.56 -2.07
CA ASP A 26 -23.72 -18.34 -3.31
C ASP A 26 -22.88 -17.04 -3.36
N LEU A 27 -21.77 -16.99 -2.63
CA LEU A 27 -20.81 -15.89 -2.71
C LEU A 27 -19.62 -16.32 -3.56
N ASN A 28 -19.76 -16.16 -4.87
CA ASN A 28 -18.61 -15.82 -5.70
C ASN A 28 -18.76 -14.38 -6.22
N PRO A 29 -18.58 -13.35 -5.37
CA PRO A 29 -18.35 -12.03 -5.91
C PRO A 29 -16.93 -12.06 -6.46
N ARG A 30 -16.80 -12.28 -7.77
CA ARG A 30 -15.78 -11.52 -8.48
C ARG A 30 -16.10 -10.06 -8.18
N GLU A 31 -15.41 -9.45 -7.21
CA GLU A 31 -15.36 -8.00 -7.04
C GLU A 31 -15.24 -7.45 -8.47
N ASN A 32 -16.27 -6.77 -8.95
CA ASN A 32 -16.27 -6.21 -10.29
C ASN A 32 -15.34 -4.99 -10.19
N ILE A 33 -14.03 -5.24 -10.23
CA ILE A 33 -13.00 -4.20 -10.14
C ILE A 33 -13.31 -3.24 -11.28
N ASP A 34 -13.61 -1.99 -10.93
CA ASP A 34 -13.75 -0.93 -11.94
C ASP A 34 -12.35 -0.67 -12.52
N GLU A 35 -11.97 -1.48 -13.51
CA GLU A 35 -10.69 -1.41 -14.19
C GLU A 35 -10.46 -0.02 -14.80
N SER A 36 -11.53 0.70 -15.15
CA SER A 36 -11.44 2.07 -15.65
C SER A 36 -10.97 3.03 -14.55
N ALA A 37 -11.55 2.94 -13.34
CA ALA A 37 -11.13 3.74 -12.20
C ALA A 37 -9.70 3.41 -11.75
N VAL A 38 -9.33 2.13 -11.72
CA VAL A 38 -7.97 1.68 -11.38
C VAL A 38 -6.95 2.24 -12.38
N ASN A 39 -7.20 2.07 -13.68
CA ASN A 39 -6.30 2.56 -14.72
C ASN A 39 -6.18 4.08 -14.71
N ALA A 40 -7.28 4.81 -14.49
CA ALA A 40 -7.25 6.27 -14.36
C ALA A 40 -6.42 6.73 -13.16
N PHE A 41 -6.54 6.05 -12.01
CA PHE A 41 -5.75 6.36 -10.81
C PHE A 41 -4.27 6.09 -11.03
N VAL A 42 -3.91 4.90 -11.53
CA VAL A 42 -2.52 4.50 -11.77
C VAL A 42 -1.85 5.43 -12.79
N THR A 43 -2.56 5.81 -13.86
CA THR A 43 -2.07 6.74 -14.88
C THR A 43 -1.78 8.11 -14.26
N ALA A 44 -2.76 8.70 -13.56
CA ALA A 44 -2.58 10.00 -12.93
C ALA A 44 -1.51 10.02 -11.83
N PHE A 45 -1.35 8.92 -11.08
CA PHE A 45 -0.30 8.77 -10.09
C PHE A 45 1.08 8.69 -10.75
N THR A 46 1.20 7.90 -11.82
CA THR A 46 2.44 7.76 -12.58
C THR A 46 2.86 9.10 -13.19
N GLU A 47 1.92 9.85 -13.77
CA GLU A 47 2.16 11.20 -14.29
C GLU A 47 2.61 12.15 -13.17
N ALA A 48 1.96 12.12 -12.01
CA ALA A 48 2.34 12.95 -10.87
C ALA A 48 3.78 12.65 -10.40
N VAL A 49 4.15 11.36 -10.29
CA VAL A 49 5.52 10.95 -9.93
C VAL A 49 6.53 11.46 -10.96
N ARG A 50 6.28 11.24 -12.25
CA ARG A 50 7.18 11.67 -13.34
C ARG A 50 7.32 13.18 -13.47
N SER A 51 6.32 13.94 -13.02
CA SER A 51 6.34 15.40 -13.01
C SER A 51 7.11 16.01 -11.82
N SER A 52 7.47 15.21 -10.83
CA SER A 52 8.11 15.66 -9.59
C SER A 52 9.50 15.06 -9.44
N ASN A 53 10.53 15.92 -9.37
CA ASN A 53 11.91 15.48 -9.15
C ASN A 53 12.06 14.73 -7.82
N ILE A 54 11.35 15.18 -6.79
CA ILE A 54 11.36 14.57 -5.45
C ILE A 54 10.80 13.15 -5.52
N LEU A 55 9.64 12.97 -6.17
CA LEU A 55 9.03 11.65 -6.30
C LEU A 55 9.82 10.73 -7.23
N THR A 56 10.40 11.27 -8.31
CA THR A 56 11.25 10.49 -9.20
C THR A 56 12.47 9.95 -8.43
N GLN A 57 13.12 10.78 -7.60
CA GLN A 57 14.22 10.32 -6.75
C GLN A 57 13.77 9.32 -5.68
N LEU A 58 12.59 9.52 -5.08
CA LEU A 58 12.02 8.62 -4.10
C LEU A 58 11.82 7.21 -4.66
N PHE A 59 11.26 7.11 -5.87
CA PHE A 59 10.94 5.84 -6.52
C PHE A 59 12.08 5.27 -7.37
N ASP A 60 13.16 6.02 -7.56
CA ASP A 60 14.35 5.54 -8.24
C ASP A 60 15.20 4.68 -7.28
N TRP A 61 14.97 3.38 -7.30
CA TRP A 61 15.66 2.43 -6.43
C TRP A 61 16.81 1.72 -7.15
N ARG A 62 17.33 2.29 -8.26
CA ARG A 62 18.44 1.71 -9.05
C ARG A 62 19.71 1.43 -8.25
N GLU A 63 19.96 2.25 -7.24
CA GLU A 63 21.17 2.18 -6.42
C GLU A 63 20.99 1.30 -5.17
N GLU A 64 19.75 0.84 -4.90
CA GLU A 64 19.42 0.01 -3.73
C GLU A 64 19.53 -1.48 -4.10
N PRO A 65 20.29 -2.30 -3.36
CA PRO A 65 20.34 -3.73 -3.63
C PRO A 65 18.96 -4.38 -3.47
N GLU A 66 18.49 -5.13 -4.48
CA GLU A 66 17.16 -5.78 -4.47
C GLU A 66 16.88 -6.59 -3.19
N LYS A 67 17.91 -7.29 -2.69
CA LYS A 67 17.85 -8.05 -1.44
C LYS A 67 17.60 -7.16 -0.23
N GLU A 68 18.21 -5.99 -0.17
CA GLU A 68 18.04 -5.03 0.93
C GLU A 68 16.64 -4.41 0.89
N ILE A 69 16.13 -4.13 -0.30
CA ILE A 69 14.75 -3.66 -0.52
C ILE A 69 13.74 -4.71 -0.01
N ALA A 70 13.88 -5.95 -0.46
CA ALA A 70 13.02 -7.05 -0.04
C ALA A 70 13.09 -7.28 1.47
N GLN A 71 14.28 -7.26 2.07
CA GLN A 71 14.43 -7.39 3.52
C GLN A 71 13.83 -6.21 4.30
N ALA A 72 13.98 -4.98 3.80
CA ALA A 72 13.42 -3.80 4.43
C ALA A 72 11.88 -3.85 4.42
N ILE A 73 11.28 -4.23 3.29
CA ILE A 73 9.83 -4.41 3.17
C ILE A 73 9.36 -5.55 4.07
N ASN A 74 10.04 -6.70 4.08
CA ASN A 74 9.71 -7.84 4.94
C ASN A 74 9.66 -7.44 6.42
N ARG A 75 10.73 -6.82 6.93
CA ARG A 75 10.83 -6.38 8.34
C ARG A 75 9.69 -5.43 8.70
N LYS A 76 9.36 -4.48 7.81
CA LYS A 76 8.33 -3.48 8.06
C LYS A 76 6.95 -4.11 8.09
N VAL A 77 6.59 -4.91 7.09
CA VAL A 77 5.29 -5.59 7.03
C VAL A 77 5.10 -6.50 8.24
N LYS A 78 6.10 -7.33 8.56
CA LYS A 78 6.07 -8.20 9.74
C LYS A 78 5.80 -7.40 11.01
N TYR A 79 6.53 -6.31 11.22
CA TYR A 79 6.34 -5.43 12.38
C TYR A 79 4.90 -4.89 12.48
N PHE A 80 4.33 -4.35 11.39
CA PHE A 80 2.97 -3.79 11.42
C PHE A 80 1.91 -4.85 11.66
N LEU A 81 1.98 -5.98 10.95
CA LEU A 81 1.00 -7.05 11.08
C LEU A 81 1.05 -7.67 12.49
N SER A 82 2.25 -7.91 13.03
CA SER A 82 2.40 -8.37 14.41
C SER A 82 1.88 -7.35 15.43
N ALA A 83 2.13 -6.05 15.23
CA ALA A 83 1.63 -5.00 16.12
C ALA A 83 0.09 -4.89 16.12
N TRP A 84 -0.57 -5.31 15.04
CA TRP A 84 -2.03 -5.40 14.94
C TRP A 84 -2.60 -6.76 15.35
N GLY A 85 -1.76 -7.72 15.77
CA GLY A 85 -2.19 -9.03 16.26
C GLY A 85 -2.45 -10.07 15.16
N ALA A 86 -1.84 -9.95 13.98
CA ALA A 86 -1.92 -10.98 12.94
C ALA A 86 -1.04 -12.18 13.30
N ASP A 87 -1.64 -13.35 13.48
CA ASP A 87 -0.94 -14.59 13.81
C ASP A 87 -0.03 -15.11 12.68
N ASN A 88 -0.30 -14.72 11.43
CA ASN A 88 0.43 -15.12 10.22
C ASN A 88 1.27 -13.98 9.60
N ALA A 89 1.65 -12.99 10.40
CA ALA A 89 2.44 -11.83 9.96
C ALA A 89 3.73 -12.20 9.20
N GLU A 90 4.39 -13.29 9.63
CA GLU A 90 5.62 -13.79 9.02
C GLU A 90 5.38 -14.36 7.62
N ASP A 91 4.34 -15.18 7.45
CA ASP A 91 3.99 -15.78 6.17
C ASP A 91 3.56 -14.72 5.15
N ILE A 92 2.75 -13.74 5.57
CA ILE A 92 2.32 -12.63 4.72
C ILE A 92 3.54 -11.79 4.29
N ALA A 93 4.43 -11.45 5.23
CA ALA A 93 5.63 -10.70 4.92
C ALA A 93 6.57 -11.45 3.96
N ALA A 94 6.72 -12.76 4.15
CA ALA A 94 7.53 -13.60 3.27
C ALA A 94 6.93 -13.66 1.85
N SER A 95 5.63 -13.94 1.74
CA SER A 95 4.92 -14.02 0.45
C SER A 95 5.01 -12.71 -0.34
N LEU A 96 4.85 -11.58 0.35
CA LEU A 96 4.99 -10.25 -0.24
C LEU A 96 6.37 -9.99 -0.87
N THR A 97 7.41 -10.49 -0.22
CA THR A 97 8.79 -10.15 -0.57
C THR A 97 9.42 -11.09 -1.59
N GLN A 98 8.76 -12.21 -1.91
CA GLN A 98 9.25 -13.16 -2.91
C GLN A 98 9.18 -12.60 -4.34
N TYR A 99 8.28 -11.65 -4.59
CA TYR A 99 8.04 -11.08 -5.92
C TYR A 99 8.90 -9.85 -6.21
N ILE A 100 9.38 -9.15 -5.18
CA ILE A 100 10.18 -7.92 -5.32
C ILE A 100 11.46 -8.11 -6.13
N PRO A 101 12.26 -9.21 -6.00
CA PRO A 101 13.48 -9.40 -6.76
C PRO A 101 13.26 -9.71 -8.25
N GLN A 102 12.05 -10.17 -8.62
CA GLN A 102 11.77 -10.55 -10.00
C GLN A 102 11.43 -9.26 -10.78
N ASN A 103 12.21 -8.92 -11.80
CA ASN A 103 12.01 -7.76 -12.69
C ASN A 103 12.25 -6.36 -12.08
N PHE A 104 12.77 -6.26 -10.85
CA PHE A 104 13.13 -4.97 -10.26
C PHE A 104 14.21 -4.23 -11.06
N SER A 105 15.26 -4.95 -11.43
CA SER A 105 16.40 -4.45 -12.22
C SER A 105 16.03 -4.02 -13.65
N ALA A 106 14.92 -4.53 -14.22
CA ALA A 106 14.49 -4.17 -15.56
C ALA A 106 13.80 -2.79 -15.61
N HIS A 107 13.00 -2.46 -14.58
CA HIS A 107 12.22 -1.23 -14.51
C HIS A 107 12.21 -0.60 -13.10
N PRO A 108 13.36 -0.19 -12.57
CA PRO A 108 13.55 0.19 -11.17
C PRO A 108 12.80 1.46 -10.72
N LEU A 109 12.32 2.27 -11.66
CA LEU A 109 11.42 3.40 -11.39
C LEU A 109 9.95 3.05 -11.62
N ASP A 110 9.63 2.39 -12.74
CA ASP A 110 8.23 2.14 -13.11
C ASP A 110 7.58 1.03 -12.29
N THR A 111 8.33 -0.01 -11.91
CA THR A 111 7.83 -1.14 -11.11
C THR A 111 7.30 -0.68 -9.74
N PRO A 112 8.08 0.01 -8.88
CA PRO A 112 7.58 0.44 -7.58
C PRO A 112 6.45 1.46 -7.69
N VAL A 113 6.47 2.36 -8.69
CA VAL A 113 5.38 3.31 -8.93
C VAL A 113 4.09 2.59 -9.29
N ARG A 114 4.13 1.65 -10.25
CA ARG A 114 2.95 0.89 -10.65
C ARG A 114 2.44 -0.02 -9.53
N ALA A 115 3.33 -0.69 -8.80
CA ALA A 115 2.94 -1.54 -7.65
C ALA A 115 2.20 -0.72 -6.57
N ASN A 116 2.76 0.43 -6.17
CA ASN A 116 2.11 1.33 -5.20
C ASN A 116 0.79 1.91 -5.74
N GLY A 117 0.72 2.21 -7.04
CA GLY A 117 -0.49 2.69 -7.70
C GLY A 117 -1.60 1.64 -7.73
N TYR A 118 -1.33 0.44 -8.24
CA TYR A 118 -2.31 -0.65 -8.32
C TYR A 118 -2.78 -1.11 -6.95
N SER A 119 -1.86 -1.24 -5.99
CA SER A 119 -2.19 -1.63 -4.62
C SER A 119 -3.23 -0.69 -4.01
N MET A 120 -2.96 0.62 -4.05
CA MET A 120 -3.86 1.61 -3.49
C MET A 120 -5.16 1.70 -4.28
N ALA A 121 -5.10 1.71 -5.61
CA ALA A 121 -6.30 1.78 -6.44
C ALA A 121 -7.26 0.61 -6.17
N ASN A 122 -6.75 -0.62 -6.15
CA ASN A 122 -7.56 -1.81 -5.86
C ASN A 122 -8.11 -1.80 -4.43
N TYR A 123 -7.33 -1.36 -3.45
CA TYR A 123 -7.82 -1.17 -2.09
C TYR A 123 -8.97 -0.16 -2.05
N LEU A 124 -8.81 1.01 -2.67
CA LEU A 124 -9.84 2.04 -2.66
C LEU A 124 -11.12 1.63 -3.40
N VAL A 125 -11.01 0.83 -4.49
CA VAL A 125 -12.19 0.23 -5.14
C VAL A 125 -12.90 -0.72 -4.19
N SER A 126 -12.15 -1.58 -3.50
CA SER A 126 -12.69 -2.57 -2.57
C SER A 126 -13.34 -1.94 -1.33
N GLU A 127 -12.98 -0.70 -0.98
CA GLU A 127 -13.62 0.09 0.08
C GLU A 127 -14.76 0.98 -0.45
N GLY A 128 -15.07 0.94 -1.75
CA GLY A 128 -16.10 1.78 -2.37
C GLY A 128 -15.72 3.27 -2.44
N ILE A 129 -14.44 3.61 -2.26
CA ILE A 129 -13.93 4.99 -2.24
C ILE A 129 -13.58 5.46 -3.65
N LEU A 130 -12.97 4.60 -4.46
CA LEU A 130 -12.50 4.96 -5.81
C LEU A 130 -13.61 4.80 -6.86
N ASN A 131 -13.71 5.77 -7.76
CA ASN A 131 -14.47 5.69 -9.00
C ASN A 131 -13.79 6.53 -10.09
N THR A 132 -14.24 6.42 -11.34
CA THR A 132 -13.62 7.12 -12.47
C THR A 132 -13.59 8.64 -12.31
N ARG A 133 -14.56 9.24 -11.58
CA ARG A 133 -14.64 10.70 -11.42
C ARG A 133 -13.59 11.22 -10.43
N ASN A 134 -13.32 10.48 -9.36
CA ASN A 134 -12.39 10.92 -8.32
C ASN A 134 -10.97 10.34 -8.44
N ALA A 135 -10.76 9.34 -9.29
CA ALA A 135 -9.48 8.66 -9.49
C ALA A 135 -8.29 9.62 -9.73
N PRO A 136 -8.35 10.57 -10.68
CA PRO A 136 -7.22 11.49 -10.91
C PRO A 136 -6.92 12.40 -9.71
N THR A 137 -7.97 12.82 -8.99
CA THR A 137 -7.82 13.69 -7.81
C THR A 137 -7.20 12.92 -6.65
N LEU A 138 -7.69 11.71 -6.36
CA LEU A 138 -7.15 10.87 -5.30
C LEU A 138 -5.71 10.44 -5.60
N ALA A 139 -5.38 10.16 -6.87
CA ALA A 139 -4.01 9.85 -7.29
C ALA A 139 -3.02 11.01 -7.00
N LYS A 140 -3.44 12.26 -7.21
CA LYS A 140 -2.63 13.44 -6.87
C LYS A 140 -2.47 13.62 -5.37
N VAL A 141 -3.52 13.40 -4.58
CA VAL A 141 -3.44 13.45 -3.11
C VAL A 141 -2.51 12.35 -2.60
N TYR A 142 -2.59 11.16 -3.18
CA TYR A 142 -1.69 10.05 -2.89
C TYR A 142 -0.23 10.41 -3.19
N ALA A 143 0.07 10.95 -4.37
CA ALA A 143 1.41 11.44 -4.73
C ALA A 143 1.95 12.48 -3.74
N LYS A 144 1.12 13.45 -3.33
CA LYS A 144 1.51 14.46 -2.32
C LYS A 144 1.84 13.84 -0.95
N SER A 145 1.18 12.74 -0.60
CA SER A 145 1.52 12.00 0.63
C SER A 145 2.97 11.50 0.58
N PHE A 146 3.42 10.97 -0.56
CA PHE A 146 4.82 10.58 -0.74
C PHE A 146 5.78 11.77 -0.70
N GLU A 147 5.46 12.88 -1.37
CA GLU A 147 6.31 14.09 -1.34
C GLU A 147 6.55 14.59 0.08
N HIS A 148 5.50 14.56 0.90
CA HIS A 148 5.58 15.01 2.29
C HIS A 148 6.63 14.24 3.12
N PHE A 149 6.80 12.93 2.86
CA PHE A 149 7.76 12.10 3.59
C PHE A 149 9.11 11.95 2.89
N ALA A 150 9.17 12.09 1.55
CA ALA A 150 10.42 12.16 0.81
C ALA A 150 11.31 13.32 1.31
N CYS A 151 10.72 14.43 1.76
CA CYS A 151 11.45 15.55 2.33
C CYS A 151 11.90 15.35 3.79
N LYS A 152 11.53 14.24 4.44
CA LYS A 152 11.73 14.00 5.88
C LYS A 152 12.73 12.90 6.20
N THR A 153 13.11 12.08 5.24
CA THR A 153 14.05 10.98 5.41
C THR A 153 14.79 10.72 4.12
N ASP A 154 16.10 10.45 4.23
CA ASP A 154 16.92 10.05 3.08
C ASP A 154 16.72 8.56 2.73
N ILE A 155 16.06 7.79 3.62
CA ILE A 155 15.77 6.37 3.39
C ILE A 155 14.51 6.26 2.53
N LYS A 156 14.68 6.00 1.24
CA LYS A 156 13.61 5.93 0.22
C LYS A 156 12.46 5.00 0.62
N ILE A 157 12.78 3.82 1.14
CA ILE A 157 11.79 2.81 1.55
C ILE A 157 10.94 3.31 2.74
N ASP A 158 11.53 4.08 3.65
CA ASP A 158 10.81 4.65 4.79
C ASP A 158 9.87 5.76 4.33
N ALA A 159 10.34 6.65 3.47
CA ALA A 159 9.50 7.68 2.87
C ALA A 159 8.34 7.07 2.05
N ALA A 160 8.60 6.02 1.27
CA ALA A 160 7.58 5.33 0.51
C ALA A 160 6.53 4.68 1.42
N ARG A 161 6.97 3.95 2.46
CA ARG A 161 6.08 3.38 3.48
C ARG A 161 5.21 4.46 4.13
N ASP A 162 5.82 5.55 4.57
CA ASP A 162 5.11 6.58 5.34
C ASP A 162 4.13 7.36 4.46
N GLY A 163 4.50 7.67 3.22
CA GLY A 163 3.59 8.24 2.23
C GLY A 163 2.37 7.35 1.98
N PHE A 164 2.60 6.04 1.83
CA PHE A 164 1.54 5.06 1.65
C PHE A 164 0.60 5.00 2.87
N ALA A 165 1.16 4.79 4.07
CA ALA A 165 0.39 4.65 5.30
C ALA A 165 -0.37 5.93 5.68
N ASN A 166 0.25 7.10 5.49
CA ASN A 166 -0.39 8.38 5.76
C ASN A 166 -1.61 8.62 4.86
N PHE A 167 -1.53 8.24 3.58
CA PHE A 167 -2.68 8.35 2.70
C PHE A 167 -3.80 7.38 3.11
N ALA A 168 -3.47 6.10 3.35
CA ALA A 168 -4.44 5.09 3.75
C ALA A 168 -5.21 5.48 5.02
N THR A 169 -4.47 5.97 6.03
CA THR A 169 -5.04 6.41 7.31
C THR A 169 -5.83 7.73 7.22
N SER A 170 -5.49 8.61 6.26
CA SER A 170 -6.21 9.87 6.03
C SER A 170 -7.64 9.69 5.51
N LEU A 171 -7.90 8.57 4.83
CA LEU A 171 -9.23 8.25 4.30
C LEU A 171 -10.09 7.56 5.34
N THR A 172 -9.50 6.60 6.06
CA THR A 172 -10.20 5.81 7.07
C THR A 172 -9.19 5.28 8.11
N PRO A 173 -9.55 5.18 9.40
CA PRO A 173 -8.71 4.50 10.38
C PRO A 173 -8.41 3.05 9.95
N LEU A 174 -7.14 2.66 10.05
CA LEU A 174 -6.70 1.29 9.77
C LEU A 174 -7.07 0.38 10.94
N SER A 175 -7.93 -0.61 10.68
CA SER A 175 -8.13 -1.79 11.55
C SER A 175 -7.22 -2.93 11.09
N LEU A 176 -7.10 -3.99 11.91
CA LEU A 176 -6.38 -5.22 11.50
C LEU A 176 -6.95 -5.77 10.17
N GLU A 177 -8.27 -5.87 10.05
CA GLU A 177 -8.95 -6.35 8.85
C GLU A 177 -8.59 -5.53 7.61
N ARG A 178 -8.64 -4.19 7.71
CA ARG A 178 -8.26 -3.30 6.61
C ARG A 178 -6.77 -3.36 6.30
N GLY A 179 -5.93 -3.49 7.31
CA GLY A 179 -4.49 -3.69 7.15
C GLY A 179 -4.17 -4.98 6.40
N LEU A 180 -4.86 -6.08 6.71
CA LEU A 180 -4.73 -7.35 6.00
C LEU A 180 -5.22 -7.24 4.54
N LYS A 181 -6.38 -6.62 4.31
CA LYS A 181 -6.91 -6.36 2.97
C LYS A 181 -5.94 -5.52 2.12
N LEU A 182 -5.38 -4.47 2.71
CA LEU A 182 -4.39 -3.60 2.06
C LEU A 182 -3.10 -4.36 1.73
N ALA A 183 -2.62 -5.21 2.65
CA ALA A 183 -1.46 -6.07 2.42
C ALA A 183 -1.69 -7.07 1.27
N GLN A 184 -2.87 -7.68 1.20
CA GLN A 184 -3.26 -8.56 0.09
C GLN A 184 -3.26 -7.82 -1.25
N LYS A 185 -3.87 -6.62 -1.33
CA LYS A 185 -3.87 -5.81 -2.56
C LYS A 185 -2.45 -5.35 -2.95
N TYR A 186 -1.58 -5.13 -1.97
CA TYR A 186 -0.16 -4.84 -2.21
C TYR A 186 0.56 -6.05 -2.82
N GLU A 187 0.34 -7.25 -2.29
CA GLU A 187 0.90 -8.50 -2.86
C GLU A 187 0.45 -8.74 -4.30
N GLU A 188 -0.85 -8.65 -4.54
CA GLU A 188 -1.44 -8.82 -5.88
C GLU A 188 -0.85 -7.82 -6.88
N ALA A 189 -0.67 -6.56 -6.47
CA ALA A 189 -0.11 -5.51 -7.31
C ALA A 189 1.36 -5.77 -7.65
N TRP A 190 2.17 -6.19 -6.69
CA TRP A 190 3.56 -6.56 -6.96
C TRP A 190 3.65 -7.74 -7.91
N ARG A 191 2.90 -8.80 -7.65
CA ARG A 191 2.83 -9.96 -8.55
C ARG A 191 2.44 -9.56 -9.97
N LEU A 192 1.47 -8.66 -10.14
CA LEU A 192 1.00 -8.19 -11.44
C LEU A 192 2.06 -7.43 -12.24
N VAL A 193 2.90 -6.62 -11.57
CA VAL A 193 3.89 -5.79 -12.26
C VAL A 193 5.24 -6.48 -12.45
N THR A 194 5.46 -7.60 -11.75
CA THR A 194 6.70 -8.41 -11.84
C THR A 194 6.52 -9.74 -12.55
N SER A 195 5.30 -10.14 -12.93
CA SER A 195 5.03 -11.31 -13.79
C SER A 195 5.17 -10.98 -15.27
#